data_AF-A0A959YRF1-F1
#
_entry.id   AF-A0A959YRF1-F1
#
_cell.length_a   1.000
_cell.length_b   1.000
_cell.length_c   1.000
_cell.angle_alpha   90.00
_cell.angle_beta   90.00
_cell.angle_gamma   90.00
#
_symmetry.space_group_name_H-M   'P 1'
#
loop_
_entity.id
_entity.type
_entity.pdbx_description
1 polymer ?
#
loop_
_entity_poly.entity_id
_entity_poly.type
_entity_poly.pdbx_seq_one_letter_code
_entity_poly.pdbx_strand_id
1 'polypeptide(L)'
;MRLIFISVIGFAVILNLAFIPQHKHRHRAQNSNKSAVLAELPAGYNDLFAGAGECEMCHNSMTNAQGESVSIINDWRSSMMANSAKDPLWRAKVSHETLVNPDLAGVIENKCTKCHAPLGHFNAHHNGMDYSIAEMENDPLALDGVSCTMCHQIKPESLGNYSGNILVGENKVIWGPFENPFTNSMVQHTGYTPTHSNHIKDSKLCGSCHTLLTPTVDLEGNLTGTEFVEQAIYHEWLNSDFSQNNTSCQSCHVPEIDDPVQIGSMPPWIEPRSPFGMHHLAGANVFMLKILKNNIETLGLTADPIHFDSTIARAERLLQTASVFMEVNEVERTTDTLFVDVILQNMAGHKFPTGFPSRRAFIELEVTDQSGTTLFHSGAMDDDFQLLSDDESFQPHHNVIHQNEQV
;
A
#
# COMPACT_ATOMS: atom_id res chain seq x y z
N MET A 1 -9.32 8.84 -9.78
CA MET A 1 -9.28 8.19 -11.11
C MET A 1 -10.70 7.78 -11.43
N ARG A 2 -11.37 8.43 -12.39
CA ARG A 2 -12.69 8.01 -12.88
C ARG A 2 -12.48 6.78 -13.77
N LEU A 3 -12.99 5.63 -13.35
CA LEU A 3 -13.10 4.45 -14.21
C LEU A 3 -14.44 4.60 -14.96
N ILE A 4 -14.40 5.04 -16.21
CA ILE A 4 -15.60 5.22 -17.04
C ILE A 4 -15.76 3.96 -17.90
N PHE A 5 -16.78 3.15 -17.62
CA PHE A 5 -17.17 2.03 -18.47
C PHE A 5 -18.31 2.48 -19.38
N ILE A 6 -18.03 2.64 -20.67
CA ILE A 6 -19.02 3.00 -21.67
C ILE A 6 -19.53 1.70 -22.31
N SER A 7 -20.73 1.25 -21.92
CA SER A 7 -21.43 0.18 -22.63
C SER A 7 -22.40 0.80 -23.62
N VAL A 8 -22.16 0.60 -24.93
CA VAL A 8 -23.11 0.99 -25.98
C VAL A 8 -23.97 -0.23 -26.29
N ILE A 9 -25.18 -0.27 -25.73
CA ILE A 9 -26.12 -1.37 -25.98
C ILE A 9 -26.83 -1.11 -27.31
N GLY A 10 -26.22 -1.61 -28.39
CA GLY A 10 -26.81 -1.65 -29.72
C GLY A 10 -26.19 -2.77 -30.53
N PHE A 11 -26.96 -3.85 -30.77
CA PHE A 11 -26.72 -4.98 -31.70
C PHE A 11 -25.29 -5.07 -32.28
N ALA A 12 -24.29 -5.35 -31.46
CA ALA A 12 -22.93 -5.67 -31.89
C ALA A 12 -22.17 -6.35 -30.74
N VAL A 13 -21.35 -7.33 -31.11
CA VAL A 13 -20.46 -8.11 -30.24
C VAL A 13 -19.79 -7.25 -29.16
N ILE A 14 -19.97 -7.64 -27.90
CA ILE A 14 -19.30 -7.03 -26.75
C ILE A 14 -17.80 -7.35 -26.85
N LEU A 15 -17.02 -6.42 -27.40
CA LEU A 15 -15.60 -6.29 -27.09
C LEU A 15 -15.50 -5.26 -25.96
N ASN A 16 -15.15 -5.71 -24.75
CA ASN A 16 -14.78 -4.82 -23.65
C ASN A 16 -13.45 -4.12 -23.99
N LEU A 17 -13.54 -3.02 -24.74
CA LEU A 17 -12.44 -2.08 -24.90
C LEU A 17 -12.71 -0.90 -23.96
N ALA A 18 -11.89 -0.80 -22.91
CA ALA A 18 -11.82 0.40 -22.09
C ALA A 18 -11.41 1.58 -22.99
N PHE A 19 -12.39 2.38 -23.42
CA PHE A 19 -12.14 3.60 -24.17
C PHE A 19 -11.81 4.73 -23.21
N ILE A 20 -10.56 5.17 -23.28
CA ILE A 20 -10.07 6.39 -22.64
C ILE A 20 -10.65 7.59 -23.40
N PRO A 21 -11.47 8.47 -22.79
CA PRO A 21 -11.70 9.78 -23.37
C PRO A 21 -10.36 10.53 -23.31
N GLN A 22 -9.71 10.71 -24.47
CA GLN A 22 -8.64 11.70 -24.59
C GLN A 22 -9.27 13.09 -24.47
N HIS A 23 -9.58 13.51 -23.24
CA HIS A 23 -9.59 14.94 -22.96
C HIS A 23 -8.17 15.43 -23.21
N LYS A 24 -7.99 16.15 -24.33
CA LYS A 24 -6.82 16.99 -24.58
C LYS A 24 -6.81 18.15 -23.58
N HIS A 25 -6.68 17.86 -22.30
CA HIS A 25 -6.00 18.79 -21.43
C HIS A 25 -4.54 18.73 -21.85
N ARG A 26 -4.14 19.75 -22.62
CA ARG A 26 -2.75 20.17 -22.72
C ARG A 26 -2.30 20.53 -21.30
N HIS A 27 -2.03 19.52 -20.46
CA HIS A 27 -1.03 19.67 -19.44
C HIS A 27 0.26 19.86 -20.20
N ARG A 28 0.66 21.12 -20.32
CA ARG A 28 2.04 21.49 -20.59
C ARG A 28 2.84 20.70 -19.55
N ALA A 29 3.43 19.59 -19.96
CA ALA A 29 4.52 18.97 -19.24
C ALA A 29 5.53 20.10 -19.07
N GLN A 30 5.53 20.72 -17.89
CA GLN A 30 6.73 21.37 -17.44
C GLN A 30 7.70 20.21 -17.29
N ASN A 31 8.48 19.96 -18.34
CA ASN A 31 9.81 19.39 -18.21
C ASN A 31 10.58 20.35 -17.29
N SER A 32 10.35 20.25 -15.98
CA SER A 32 11.36 20.60 -15.03
C SER A 32 12.39 19.48 -15.11
N ASN A 33 13.29 19.59 -16.09
CA ASN A 33 14.65 19.04 -15.99
C ASN A 33 15.40 19.80 -14.87
N LYS A 34 14.79 19.90 -13.69
CA LYS A 34 15.54 20.07 -12.45
C LYS A 34 15.87 18.65 -12.05
N SER A 35 17.15 18.29 -12.13
CA SER A 35 17.65 17.12 -11.41
C SER A 35 17.21 17.32 -9.97
N ALA A 36 16.18 16.60 -9.54
CA ALA A 36 15.78 16.64 -8.14
C ALA A 36 17.01 16.22 -7.33
N VAL A 37 17.38 16.99 -6.32
CA VAL A 37 18.41 16.53 -5.37
C VAL A 37 17.77 15.43 -4.55
N LEU A 38 17.98 14.18 -4.96
CA LEU A 38 17.44 13.02 -4.28
C LEU A 38 18.13 12.89 -2.92
N ALA A 39 17.34 12.60 -1.88
CA ALA A 39 17.92 12.16 -0.63
C ALA A 39 18.63 10.81 -0.86
N GLU A 40 19.80 10.64 -0.27
CA GLU A 40 20.46 9.33 -0.23
C GLU A 40 19.63 8.37 0.64
N LEU A 41 19.73 7.08 0.35
CA LEU A 41 19.14 6.06 1.22
C LEU A 41 19.81 6.14 2.60
N PRO A 42 19.05 6.16 3.70
CA PRO A 42 19.60 6.06 5.05
C PRO A 42 20.59 4.90 5.15
N ALA A 43 21.81 5.23 5.54
CA ALA A 43 22.90 4.29 5.80
C ALA A 43 23.26 4.28 7.29
N GLY A 44 23.99 3.26 7.73
CA GLY A 44 24.36 3.06 9.12
C GLY A 44 23.43 2.13 9.89
N TYR A 45 23.72 2.03 11.20
CA TYR A 45 23.14 1.04 12.11
C TYR A 45 22.70 1.72 13.40
N ASN A 46 21.61 1.22 13.97
CA ASN A 46 21.35 1.34 15.41
C ASN A 46 21.59 -0.02 16.08
N ASP A 47 21.11 -0.23 17.30
CA ASP A 47 21.38 -1.46 18.05
C ASP A 47 20.70 -2.70 17.43
N LEU A 48 19.61 -2.50 16.69
CA LEU A 48 18.78 -3.58 16.12
C LEU A 48 18.75 -3.63 14.60
N PHE A 49 18.89 -2.49 13.93
CA PHE A 49 18.55 -2.32 12.52
C PHE A 49 19.65 -1.62 11.75
N ALA A 50 19.55 -1.77 10.43
CA ALA A 50 20.32 -1.00 9.47
C ALA A 50 19.37 -0.35 8.46
N GLY A 51 19.76 0.80 7.97
CA GLY A 51 19.03 1.49 6.90
C GLY A 51 19.19 0.78 5.56
N ALA A 52 18.28 1.03 4.63
CA ALA A 52 18.27 0.42 3.30
C ALA A 52 19.53 0.72 2.48
N GLY A 53 20.25 1.80 2.78
CA GLY A 53 21.54 2.13 2.15
C GLY A 53 22.59 1.03 2.33
N GLU A 54 22.55 0.28 3.44
CA GLU A 54 23.46 -0.85 3.69
C GLU A 54 23.17 -2.05 2.77
N CYS A 55 21.97 -2.10 2.18
CA CYS A 55 21.53 -3.15 1.26
C CYS A 55 21.76 -2.76 -0.21
N GLU A 56 21.89 -1.46 -0.50
CA GLU A 56 21.84 -0.91 -1.85
C GLU A 56 22.90 -1.49 -2.78
N MET A 57 24.14 -1.62 -2.28
CA MET A 57 25.29 -2.11 -3.05
C MET A 57 25.02 -3.46 -3.72
N CYS A 58 24.32 -4.36 -3.03
CA CYS A 58 24.09 -5.73 -3.50
C CYS A 58 22.72 -5.91 -4.17
N HIS A 59 21.69 -5.18 -3.74
CA HIS A 59 20.30 -5.45 -4.09
C HIS A 59 19.65 -4.44 -5.04
N ASN A 60 20.41 -3.46 -5.54
CA ASN A 60 19.90 -2.45 -6.48
C ASN A 60 20.09 -2.85 -7.96
N SER A 61 21.27 -3.32 -8.34
CA SER A 61 21.60 -3.58 -9.76
C SER A 61 21.32 -5.03 -10.16
N MET A 62 20.12 -5.52 -9.86
CA MET A 62 19.69 -6.89 -10.16
C MET A 62 18.88 -6.98 -11.46
N THR A 63 19.10 -8.04 -12.23
CA THR A 63 18.34 -8.35 -13.45
C THR A 63 17.91 -9.81 -13.51
N ASN A 64 16.81 -10.10 -14.19
CA ASN A 64 16.42 -11.47 -14.55
C ASN A 64 17.23 -11.98 -15.76
N ALA A 65 16.96 -13.22 -16.19
CA ALA A 65 17.63 -13.85 -17.33
C ALA A 65 17.42 -13.12 -18.67
N GLN A 66 16.39 -12.29 -18.77
CA GLN A 66 16.00 -11.49 -19.94
C GLN A 66 16.65 -10.10 -19.93
N GLY A 67 17.39 -9.76 -18.86
CA GLY A 67 18.03 -8.45 -18.70
C GLY A 67 17.08 -7.36 -18.20
N GLU A 68 15.87 -7.70 -17.77
CA GLU A 68 14.92 -6.78 -17.16
C GLU A 68 15.33 -6.54 -15.71
N SER A 69 15.17 -5.30 -15.23
CA SER A 69 15.52 -4.97 -13.85
C SER A 69 14.56 -5.61 -12.86
N VAL A 70 15.13 -6.24 -11.83
CA VAL A 70 14.42 -6.81 -10.67
C VAL A 70 14.99 -6.23 -9.37
N SER A 71 15.36 -4.95 -9.41
CA SER A 71 15.93 -4.19 -8.29
C SER A 71 14.97 -4.17 -7.10
N ILE A 72 15.42 -4.76 -6.00
CA ILE A 72 14.66 -4.75 -4.74
C ILE A 72 14.55 -3.32 -4.21
N ILE A 73 15.65 -2.58 -4.25
CA ILE A 73 15.75 -1.21 -3.72
C ILE A 73 14.85 -0.25 -4.49
N ASN A 74 14.87 -0.30 -5.82
CA ASN A 74 14.11 0.63 -6.65
C ASN A 74 12.61 0.35 -6.61
N ASP A 75 12.21 -0.90 -6.45
CA ASP A 75 10.80 -1.25 -6.25
C ASP A 75 10.30 -0.83 -4.86
N TRP A 76 11.09 -1.09 -3.81
CA TRP A 76 10.71 -0.73 -2.45
C TRP A 76 10.70 0.78 -2.20
N ARG A 77 11.72 1.54 -2.66
CA ARG A 77 11.92 2.95 -2.27
C ARG A 77 10.78 3.91 -2.66
N SER A 78 10.02 3.57 -3.70
CA SER A 78 8.86 4.36 -4.14
C SER A 78 7.52 3.82 -3.62
N SER A 79 7.53 2.74 -2.83
CA SER A 79 6.35 2.19 -2.18
C SER A 79 5.88 3.07 -1.01
N MET A 80 4.63 2.88 -0.57
CA MET A 80 4.14 3.51 0.66
C MET A 80 4.85 2.97 1.91
N MET A 81 5.47 1.78 1.86
CA MET A 81 6.21 1.21 2.99
C MET A 81 7.50 2.00 3.26
N ALA A 82 8.30 2.26 2.22
CA ALA A 82 9.52 3.08 2.32
C ALA A 82 9.23 4.53 2.73
N ASN A 83 8.03 5.03 2.40
CA ASN A 83 7.63 6.42 2.66
C ASN A 83 6.65 6.55 3.83
N SER A 84 6.46 5.50 4.63
CA SER A 84 5.43 5.44 5.68
C SER A 84 5.62 6.48 6.80
N ALA A 85 6.87 6.78 7.18
CA ALA A 85 7.22 7.83 8.13
C ALA A 85 7.19 9.25 7.52
N LYS A 86 7.17 9.35 6.18
CA LYS A 86 7.20 10.60 5.41
C LYS A 86 5.85 10.94 4.76
N ASP A 87 4.86 10.06 4.89
CA ASP A 87 3.51 10.27 4.38
C ASP A 87 2.86 11.51 5.04
N PRO A 88 2.61 12.59 4.28
CA PRO A 88 2.05 13.81 4.83
C PRO A 88 0.64 13.65 5.38
N LEU A 89 -0.17 12.73 4.84
CA LEU A 89 -1.52 12.46 5.36
C LEU A 89 -1.43 11.78 6.72
N TRP A 90 -0.54 10.79 6.85
CA TRP A 90 -0.31 10.12 8.12
C TRP A 90 0.19 11.12 9.18
N ARG A 91 1.21 11.93 8.86
CA ARG A 91 1.72 12.95 9.78
C ARG A 91 0.64 13.95 10.21
N ALA A 92 -0.17 14.41 9.26
CA ALA A 92 -1.29 15.31 9.57
C ALA A 92 -2.33 14.64 10.48
N LYS A 93 -2.63 13.36 10.26
CA LYS A 93 -3.56 12.61 11.11
C LYS A 93 -3.01 12.44 12.52
N VAL A 94 -1.74 12.03 12.68
CA VAL A 94 -1.11 11.92 14.02
C VAL A 94 -1.13 13.26 14.73
N SER A 95 -0.74 14.34 14.04
CA SER A 95 -0.78 15.69 14.61
C SER A 95 -2.20 16.12 15.01
N HIS A 96 -3.22 15.78 14.22
CA HIS A 96 -4.60 16.05 14.58
C HIS A 96 -5.02 15.29 15.84
N GLU A 97 -4.71 13.99 15.92
CA GLU A 97 -5.04 13.17 17.10
C GLU A 97 -4.38 13.70 18.37
N THR A 98 -3.12 14.14 18.31
CA THR A 98 -2.41 14.71 19.46
C THR A 98 -2.93 16.11 19.84
N LEU A 99 -3.45 16.88 18.89
CA LEU A 99 -4.12 18.16 19.16
C LEU A 99 -5.49 17.97 19.81
N VAL A 100 -6.24 16.94 19.41
CA VAL A 100 -7.55 16.62 19.99
C VAL A 100 -7.40 16.00 21.38
N ASN A 101 -6.38 15.15 21.58
CA ASN A 101 -6.13 14.42 22.83
C ASN A 101 -4.71 14.67 23.36
N PRO A 102 -4.39 15.89 23.84
CA PRO A 102 -3.04 16.28 24.22
C PRO A 102 -2.46 15.44 25.36
N ASP A 103 -3.28 15.04 26.34
CA ASP A 103 -2.85 14.21 27.46
C ASP A 103 -2.50 12.77 27.04
N LEU A 104 -2.89 12.36 25.83
CA LEU A 104 -2.61 11.06 25.24
C LEU A 104 -1.57 11.12 24.13
N ALA A 105 -0.92 12.27 23.90
CA ALA A 105 0.00 12.45 22.78
C ALA A 105 1.09 11.37 22.74
N GLY A 106 1.71 11.06 23.88
CA GLY A 106 2.71 9.99 23.98
C GLY A 106 2.16 8.61 23.61
N VAL A 107 0.93 8.28 24.04
CA VAL A 107 0.28 6.99 23.71
C VAL A 107 0.00 6.90 22.21
N ILE A 108 -0.51 7.98 21.61
CA ILE A 108 -0.84 8.07 20.20
C ILE A 108 0.42 7.93 19.35
N GLU A 109 1.42 8.78 19.57
CA GLU A 109 2.65 8.77 18.78
C GLU A 109 3.38 7.43 18.89
N ASN A 110 3.44 6.87 20.10
CA ASN A 110 4.00 5.55 20.34
C ASN A 110 3.27 4.46 19.53
N LYS A 111 1.93 4.49 19.53
CA LYS A 111 1.12 3.52 18.78
C LYS A 111 1.32 3.64 17.28
N CYS A 112 1.36 4.86 16.74
CA CYS A 112 1.49 5.11 15.31
C CYS A 112 2.87 4.74 14.76
N THR A 113 3.94 5.05 15.52
CA THR A 113 5.32 4.82 15.08
C THR A 113 5.69 3.34 15.01
N LYS A 114 5.00 2.44 15.73
CA LYS A 114 5.14 0.97 15.61
C LYS A 114 5.08 0.46 14.18
N CYS A 115 4.16 1.01 13.38
CA CYS A 115 3.91 0.55 12.02
C CYS A 115 4.49 1.48 10.95
N HIS A 116 4.63 2.78 11.25
CA HIS A 116 5.06 3.79 10.27
C HIS A 116 6.53 4.18 10.37
N ALA A 117 7.17 4.00 11.53
CA ALA A 117 8.58 4.31 11.75
C ALA A 117 9.26 3.22 12.60
N PRO A 118 9.13 1.93 12.20
CA PRO A 118 9.44 0.82 13.08
C PRO A 118 10.92 0.75 13.50
N LEU A 119 11.86 1.08 12.60
CA LEU A 119 13.30 0.98 12.90
C LEU A 119 13.70 1.82 14.12
N GLY A 120 13.19 3.05 14.18
CA GLY A 120 13.40 3.96 15.30
C GLY A 120 12.61 3.54 16.53
N HIS A 121 11.31 3.24 16.35
CA HIS A 121 10.43 2.82 17.44
C HIS A 121 10.99 1.63 18.21
N PHE A 122 11.26 0.51 17.54
CA PHE A 122 11.72 -0.70 18.20
C PHE A 122 13.11 -0.55 18.82
N ASN A 123 14.00 0.24 18.19
CA ASN A 123 15.32 0.54 18.75
C ASN A 123 15.24 1.37 20.03
N ALA A 124 14.40 2.42 20.06
CA ALA A 124 14.22 3.24 21.25
C ALA A 124 13.70 2.40 22.43
N HIS A 125 12.71 1.54 22.18
CA HIS A 125 12.15 0.66 23.21
C HIS A 125 13.13 -0.43 23.68
N HIS A 126 13.96 -0.95 22.78
CA HIS A 126 15.05 -1.85 23.16
C HIS A 126 16.01 -1.19 24.15
N ASN A 127 16.24 0.11 23.98
CA ASN A 127 17.07 0.92 24.87
C ASN A 127 16.32 1.49 26.09
N GLY A 128 15.06 1.09 26.31
CA GLY A 128 14.24 1.55 27.44
C GLY A 128 13.82 3.02 27.34
N MET A 129 13.74 3.56 26.12
CA MET A 129 13.31 4.92 25.83
C MET A 129 11.91 4.91 25.20
N ASP A 130 11.16 5.99 25.44
CA ASP A 130 9.96 6.28 24.68
C ASP A 130 10.31 6.69 23.23
N TYR A 131 9.31 6.81 22.37
CA TYR A 131 9.51 7.23 20.99
C TYR A 131 8.37 8.10 20.46
N SER A 132 8.71 9.33 20.14
CA SER A 132 7.83 10.42 19.70
C SER A 132 8.04 10.78 18.22
N ILE A 133 7.12 11.57 17.68
CA ILE A 133 7.27 12.14 16.33
C ILE A 133 8.48 13.06 16.27
N ALA A 134 8.76 13.81 17.33
CA ALA A 134 9.93 14.70 17.40
C ALA A 134 11.26 13.91 17.32
N GLU A 135 11.34 12.74 17.97
CA GLU A 135 12.50 11.85 17.84
C GLU A 135 12.61 11.26 16.45
N MET A 136 11.49 10.78 15.89
CA MET A 136 11.43 10.26 14.53
C MET A 136 11.92 11.27 13.47
N GLU A 137 11.57 12.55 13.60
CA GLU A 137 12.01 13.58 12.64
C GLU A 137 13.52 13.79 12.61
N ASN A 138 14.23 13.42 13.67
CA ASN A 138 15.68 13.53 13.79
C ASN A 138 16.40 12.18 13.62
N ASP A 139 15.67 11.11 13.30
CA ASP A 139 16.20 9.75 13.17
C ASP A 139 16.15 9.29 11.69
N PRO A 140 17.31 9.29 10.99
CA PRO A 140 17.38 8.86 9.60
C PRO A 140 16.88 7.42 9.36
N LEU A 141 17.06 6.51 10.32
CA LEU A 141 16.63 5.12 10.19
C LEU A 141 15.11 4.99 10.35
N ALA A 142 14.51 5.82 11.20
CA ALA A 142 13.05 5.90 11.31
C ALA A 142 12.40 6.49 10.06
N LEU A 143 13.06 7.50 9.47
CA LEU A 143 12.67 8.11 8.19
C LEU A 143 12.87 7.19 6.99
N ASP A 144 13.48 6.02 7.16
CA ASP A 144 13.53 4.94 6.18
C ASP A 144 12.24 4.09 6.14
N GLY A 145 11.27 4.41 7.00
CA GLY A 145 9.95 3.79 7.03
C GLY A 145 10.00 2.31 7.40
N VAL A 146 9.13 1.51 6.75
CA VAL A 146 9.13 0.05 6.87
C VAL A 146 10.20 -0.50 5.93
N SER A 147 11.43 -0.58 6.45
CA SER A 147 12.65 -0.93 5.69
C SER A 147 12.98 -2.42 5.69
N CYS A 148 14.01 -2.80 4.93
CA CYS A 148 14.46 -4.18 4.69
C CYS A 148 14.63 -4.95 6.02
N THR A 149 15.36 -4.34 6.95
CA THR A 149 15.71 -4.94 8.24
C THR A 149 14.54 -4.98 9.21
N MET A 150 13.42 -4.32 8.92
CA MET A 150 12.19 -4.53 9.69
C MET A 150 11.53 -5.84 9.28
N CYS A 151 11.09 -5.93 8.01
CA CYS A 151 10.33 -7.07 7.51
C CYS A 151 11.12 -8.37 7.62
N HIS A 152 12.41 -8.33 7.25
CA HIS A 152 13.24 -9.51 7.26
C HIS A 152 13.85 -9.84 8.64
N GLN A 153 13.54 -9.08 9.69
CA GLN A 153 13.90 -9.45 11.07
C GLN A 153 12.68 -9.79 11.96
N ILE A 154 11.49 -9.91 11.38
CA ILE A 154 10.32 -10.36 12.14
C ILE A 154 10.50 -11.83 12.53
N LYS A 155 10.44 -12.09 13.83
CA LYS A 155 10.56 -13.45 14.37
C LYS A 155 9.26 -14.24 14.19
N PRO A 156 9.34 -15.54 13.81
CA PRO A 156 8.17 -16.40 13.65
C PRO A 156 7.34 -16.50 14.93
N GLU A 157 7.96 -16.38 16.10
CA GLU A 157 7.30 -16.43 17.41
C GLU A 157 6.30 -15.29 17.64
N SER A 158 6.44 -14.18 16.91
CA SER A 158 5.51 -13.05 16.99
C SER A 158 4.43 -13.06 15.92
N LEU A 159 4.43 -14.03 15.00
CA LEU A 159 3.42 -14.09 13.95
C LEU A 159 2.04 -14.39 14.52
N GLY A 160 1.09 -13.52 14.20
CA GLY A 160 -0.24 -13.52 14.79
C GLY A 160 -0.41 -12.50 15.94
N ASN A 161 0.67 -11.85 16.36
CA ASN A 161 0.55 -10.63 17.17
C ASN A 161 0.23 -9.45 16.25
N TYR A 162 -0.79 -8.68 16.60
CA TYR A 162 -1.27 -7.55 15.78
C TYR A 162 -0.81 -6.20 16.34
N SER A 163 -1.12 -5.13 15.62
CA SER A 163 -0.86 -3.74 16.03
C SER A 163 0.61 -3.40 16.26
N GLY A 164 1.50 -4.00 15.45
CA GLY A 164 2.94 -3.81 15.55
C GLY A 164 3.55 -4.42 16.81
N ASN A 165 2.91 -5.43 17.43
CA ASN A 165 3.49 -6.16 18.57
C ASN A 165 4.46 -7.24 18.07
N ILE A 166 5.54 -6.80 17.44
CA ILE A 166 6.50 -7.63 16.72
C ILE A 166 7.70 -7.93 17.61
N LEU A 167 8.22 -9.15 17.50
CA LEU A 167 9.52 -9.49 18.06
C LEU A 167 10.56 -9.45 16.94
N VAL A 168 11.66 -8.76 17.18
CA VAL A 168 12.81 -8.71 16.26
C VAL A 168 14.03 -9.41 16.85
N GLY A 169 14.93 -9.86 15.98
CA GLY A 169 16.18 -10.53 16.36
C GLY A 169 17.31 -9.57 16.69
N GLU A 170 17.94 -9.73 17.86
CA GLU A 170 19.14 -8.97 18.25
C GLU A 170 20.43 -9.50 17.59
N ASN A 171 20.37 -10.69 16.99
CA ASN A 171 21.55 -11.39 16.46
C ASN A 171 21.81 -11.11 14.97
N LYS A 172 21.24 -10.02 14.42
CA LYS A 172 21.32 -9.67 12.99
C LYS A 172 20.99 -10.84 12.05
N VAL A 173 20.01 -11.66 12.42
CA VAL A 173 19.50 -12.73 11.57
C VAL A 173 18.48 -12.11 10.62
N ILE A 174 18.63 -12.35 9.32
CA ILE A 174 17.73 -11.82 8.30
C ILE A 174 17.11 -12.97 7.50
N TRP A 175 15.77 -13.06 7.47
CA TRP A 175 15.06 -14.22 6.94
C TRP A 175 14.69 -14.07 5.47
N GLY A 176 14.93 -15.11 4.67
CA GLY A 176 14.57 -15.16 3.26
C GLY A 176 13.92 -16.49 2.85
N PRO A 177 13.28 -16.57 1.68
CA PRO A 177 12.51 -17.73 1.25
C PRO A 177 13.36 -18.87 0.67
N PHE A 178 14.65 -18.63 0.41
CA PHE A 178 15.51 -19.61 -0.25
C PHE A 178 16.32 -20.42 0.76
N GLU A 179 16.34 -21.73 0.55
CA GLU A 179 17.21 -22.65 1.27
C GLU A 179 18.69 -22.44 0.93
N ASN A 180 19.56 -22.69 1.91
CA ASN A 180 21.02 -22.64 1.76
C ASN A 180 21.53 -21.32 1.12
N PRO A 181 21.21 -20.15 1.70
CA PRO A 181 21.69 -18.87 1.17
C PRO A 181 23.23 -18.78 1.28
N PHE A 182 23.86 -18.11 0.32
CA PHE A 182 25.28 -17.78 0.43
C PHE A 182 25.46 -16.66 1.46
N THR A 183 26.08 -16.97 2.61
CA THR A 183 26.09 -16.08 3.77
C THR A 183 27.24 -15.08 3.77
N ASN A 184 28.43 -15.49 3.31
CA ASN A 184 29.67 -14.76 3.60
C ASN A 184 29.67 -13.31 3.08
N SER A 185 29.13 -13.04 1.89
CA SER A 185 29.09 -11.66 1.35
C SER A 185 28.30 -10.72 2.25
N MET A 186 27.07 -11.12 2.62
CA MET A 186 26.19 -10.30 3.42
C MET A 186 26.73 -10.07 4.82
N VAL A 187 27.28 -11.13 5.46
CA VAL A 187 27.90 -11.03 6.78
C VAL A 187 29.10 -10.08 6.78
N GLN A 188 29.97 -10.14 5.77
CA GLN A 188 31.17 -9.30 5.71
C GLN A 188 30.86 -7.82 5.47
N HIS A 189 29.83 -7.50 4.67
CA HIS A 189 29.50 -6.12 4.34
C HIS A 189 28.53 -5.47 5.32
N THR A 190 27.60 -6.25 5.90
CA THR A 190 26.50 -5.69 6.71
C THR A 190 26.43 -6.26 8.14
N GLY A 191 27.12 -7.36 8.40
CA GLY A 191 26.98 -8.13 9.64
C GLY A 191 25.70 -8.96 9.74
N TYR A 192 24.77 -8.88 8.77
CA TYR A 192 23.57 -9.70 8.76
C TYR A 192 23.84 -11.12 8.24
N THR A 193 23.24 -12.10 8.90
CA THR A 193 23.31 -13.52 8.50
C THR A 193 22.02 -13.92 7.79
N PRO A 194 22.04 -14.11 6.45
CA PRO A 194 20.86 -14.55 5.72
C PRO A 194 20.51 -15.98 6.10
N THR A 195 19.25 -16.20 6.44
CA THR A 195 18.75 -17.47 6.97
C THR A 195 17.44 -17.85 6.28
N HIS A 196 17.32 -19.11 5.87
CA HIS A 196 16.07 -19.60 5.29
C HIS A 196 14.96 -19.66 6.34
N SER A 197 13.76 -19.17 6.00
CA SER A 197 12.56 -19.57 6.70
C SER A 197 11.30 -19.36 5.86
N ASN A 198 10.37 -20.32 5.93
CA ASN A 198 9.10 -20.25 5.21
C ASN A 198 8.17 -19.14 5.73
N HIS A 199 8.35 -18.67 6.96
CA HIS A 199 7.44 -17.69 7.55
C HIS A 199 7.48 -16.31 6.85
N ILE A 200 8.55 -16.01 6.10
CA ILE A 200 8.63 -14.79 5.28
C ILE A 200 7.53 -14.75 4.19
N LYS A 201 7.02 -15.93 3.81
CA LYS A 201 5.94 -16.10 2.81
C LYS A 201 4.55 -16.25 3.45
N ASP A 202 4.44 -16.19 4.78
CA ASP A 202 3.17 -16.32 5.50
C ASP A 202 2.46 -14.94 5.58
N SER A 203 1.18 -14.89 5.24
CA SER A 203 0.33 -13.69 5.39
C SER A 203 0.34 -13.10 6.80
N LYS A 204 0.59 -13.92 7.84
CA LYS A 204 0.71 -13.44 9.23
C LYS A 204 1.83 -12.41 9.41
N LEU A 205 2.88 -12.47 8.59
CA LEU A 205 3.93 -11.46 8.62
C LEU A 205 3.35 -10.07 8.32
N CYS A 206 2.56 -9.95 7.26
CA CYS A 206 1.84 -8.73 6.90
C CYS A 206 0.79 -8.36 7.97
N GLY A 207 0.12 -9.38 8.53
CA GLY A 207 -0.89 -9.20 9.59
C GLY A 207 -0.37 -8.50 10.84
N SER A 208 0.93 -8.55 11.10
CA SER A 208 1.55 -7.86 12.24
C SER A 208 1.29 -6.35 12.24
N CYS A 209 1.27 -5.73 11.05
CA CYS A 209 0.94 -4.31 10.89
C CYS A 209 -0.45 -4.10 10.28
N HIS A 210 -0.93 -5.03 9.45
CA HIS A 210 -2.22 -4.96 8.75
C HIS A 210 -3.38 -5.57 9.54
N THR A 211 -3.29 -5.55 10.86
CA THR A 211 -4.40 -5.54 11.80
C THR A 211 -4.05 -4.57 12.91
N LEU A 212 -4.89 -3.55 13.09
CA LEU A 212 -4.67 -2.47 14.03
C LEU A 212 -5.83 -2.43 15.02
N LEU A 213 -5.50 -2.74 16.27
CA LEU A 213 -6.33 -2.58 17.44
C LEU A 213 -5.85 -1.32 18.16
N THR A 214 -6.72 -0.36 18.40
CA THR A 214 -6.39 0.88 19.11
C THR A 214 -7.07 0.92 20.48
N PRO A 215 -6.38 1.36 21.54
CA PRO A 215 -7.03 1.61 22.81
C PRO A 215 -8.17 2.61 22.64
N THR A 216 -9.30 2.38 23.30
CA THR A 216 -10.43 3.33 23.29
C THR A 216 -10.37 4.26 24.50
N VAL A 217 -10.95 5.45 24.32
CA VAL A 217 -11.00 6.51 25.33
C VAL A 217 -12.46 6.89 25.59
N ASP A 218 -12.77 7.27 26.83
CA ASP A 218 -14.05 7.89 27.18
C ASP A 218 -14.09 9.38 26.78
N LEU A 219 -15.23 10.05 27.05
CA LEU A 219 -15.41 11.46 26.70
C LEU A 219 -14.52 12.40 27.53
N GLU A 220 -14.00 11.89 28.65
CA GLU A 220 -13.08 12.57 29.54
C GLU A 220 -11.60 12.30 29.18
N GLY A 221 -11.34 11.52 28.12
CA GLY A 221 -9.99 11.19 27.63
C GLY A 221 -9.28 10.08 28.39
N ASN A 222 -9.96 9.34 29.27
CA ASN A 222 -9.38 8.22 30.00
C ASN A 222 -9.46 6.93 29.18
N LEU A 223 -8.41 6.11 29.27
CA LEU A 223 -8.42 4.78 28.67
C LEU A 223 -9.50 3.90 29.30
N THR A 224 -10.37 3.33 28.47
CA THR A 224 -11.46 2.46 28.96
C THR A 224 -10.98 1.05 29.35
N GLY A 225 -9.75 0.69 28.95
CA GLY A 225 -9.21 -0.67 29.08
C GLY A 225 -9.68 -1.64 27.99
N THR A 226 -10.39 -1.15 26.96
CA THR A 226 -10.81 -1.95 25.80
C THR A 226 -10.18 -1.45 24.51
N GLU A 227 -10.17 -2.27 23.47
CA GLU A 227 -9.61 -1.94 22.16
C GLU A 227 -10.69 -1.90 21.08
N PHE A 228 -10.51 -1.00 20.11
CA PHE A 228 -11.30 -0.90 18.89
C PHE A 228 -10.52 -1.47 17.70
N VAL A 229 -11.21 -2.20 16.83
CA VAL A 229 -10.63 -2.71 15.58
C VAL A 229 -10.63 -1.61 14.54
N GLU A 230 -9.58 -0.80 14.50
CA GLU A 230 -9.43 0.26 13.50
C GLU A 230 -9.23 -0.32 12.10
N GLN A 231 -8.42 -1.37 11.99
CA GLN A 231 -8.13 -2.04 10.72
C GLN A 231 -8.08 -3.55 10.90
N ALA A 232 -8.73 -4.30 10.01
CA ALA A 232 -8.90 -5.75 10.11
C ALA A 232 -8.43 -6.52 8.87
N ILE A 233 -7.53 -5.96 8.05
CA ILE A 233 -7.21 -6.50 6.70
C ILE A 233 -6.79 -7.97 6.73
N TYR A 234 -5.93 -8.38 7.67
CA TYR A 234 -5.56 -9.80 7.79
C TYR A 234 -6.77 -10.69 8.12
N HIS A 235 -7.69 -10.21 8.96
CA HIS A 235 -8.90 -10.96 9.31
C HIS A 235 -9.90 -10.98 8.15
N GLU A 236 -10.03 -9.89 7.39
CA GLU A 236 -10.81 -9.88 6.15
C GLU A 236 -10.27 -10.92 5.16
N TRP A 237 -8.94 -11.06 5.07
CA TRP A 237 -8.31 -12.09 4.27
C TRP A 237 -8.48 -13.51 4.82
N LEU A 238 -8.34 -13.68 6.12
CA LEU A 238 -8.53 -14.96 6.79
C LEU A 238 -9.94 -15.51 6.57
N ASN A 239 -10.93 -14.62 6.43
CA ASN A 239 -12.33 -14.97 6.17
C ASN A 239 -12.70 -15.01 4.68
N SER A 240 -11.74 -14.92 3.76
CA SER A 240 -12.00 -15.01 2.31
C SER A 240 -11.62 -16.37 1.73
N ASP A 241 -12.07 -16.64 0.49
CA ASP A 241 -11.69 -17.85 -0.25
C ASP A 241 -10.19 -17.89 -0.55
N PHE A 242 -9.48 -16.75 -0.49
CA PHE A 242 -8.04 -16.70 -0.73
C PHE A 242 -7.27 -17.40 0.38
N SER A 243 -7.65 -17.19 1.65
CA SER A 243 -7.03 -17.93 2.76
C SER A 243 -7.32 -19.43 2.66
N GLN A 244 -8.53 -19.82 2.23
CA GLN A 244 -8.90 -21.24 2.06
C GLN A 244 -8.08 -21.90 0.94
N ASN A 245 -7.79 -21.15 -0.12
CA ASN A 245 -7.01 -21.60 -1.28
C ASN A 245 -5.49 -21.39 -1.11
N ASN A 246 -5.01 -21.07 0.10
CA ASN A 246 -3.59 -20.79 0.39
C ASN A 246 -2.97 -19.68 -0.49
N THR A 247 -3.77 -18.72 -0.94
CA THR A 247 -3.28 -17.52 -1.66
C THR A 247 -2.90 -16.46 -0.63
N SER A 248 -1.60 -16.24 -0.46
CA SER A 248 -1.08 -15.35 0.59
C SER A 248 -1.15 -13.87 0.20
N CYS A 249 -0.92 -12.98 1.17
CA CYS A 249 -0.76 -11.56 0.88
C CYS A 249 0.39 -11.34 -0.12
N GLN A 250 1.49 -12.08 0.06
CA GLN A 250 2.68 -12.02 -0.76
C GLN A 250 2.40 -12.42 -2.21
N SER A 251 1.56 -13.43 -2.48
CA SER A 251 1.31 -13.88 -3.86
C SER A 251 0.71 -12.79 -4.76
N CYS A 252 0.07 -11.77 -4.20
CA CYS A 252 -0.45 -10.62 -4.95
C CYS A 252 0.41 -9.35 -4.79
N HIS A 253 0.88 -9.04 -3.58
CA HIS A 253 1.59 -7.79 -3.29
C HIS A 253 3.11 -7.87 -3.45
N VAL A 254 3.66 -9.09 -3.51
CA VAL A 254 5.07 -9.41 -3.80
C VAL A 254 5.08 -10.44 -4.94
N PRO A 255 4.61 -10.05 -6.15
CA PRO A 255 4.36 -11.02 -7.22
C PRO A 255 5.65 -11.75 -7.59
N GLU A 256 5.53 -13.06 -7.75
CA GLU A 256 6.67 -13.92 -8.09
C GLU A 256 6.89 -13.98 -9.61
N ILE A 257 8.16 -14.03 -10.01
CA ILE A 257 8.59 -14.40 -11.35
C ILE A 257 9.33 -15.74 -11.28
N ASP A 258 9.13 -16.59 -12.29
CA ASP A 258 9.80 -17.90 -12.37
C ASP A 258 11.22 -17.82 -12.96
N ASP A 259 11.58 -16.65 -13.53
CA ASP A 259 12.91 -16.42 -14.08
C ASP A 259 13.99 -16.56 -13.00
N PRO A 260 15.11 -17.24 -13.29
CA PRO A 260 16.25 -17.27 -12.38
C PRO A 260 16.83 -15.86 -12.18
N VAL A 261 16.97 -15.45 -10.91
CA VAL A 261 17.50 -14.13 -10.52
C VAL A 261 18.73 -14.31 -9.64
N GLN A 262 19.82 -13.60 -9.97
CA GLN A 262 20.92 -13.41 -9.02
C GLN A 262 20.45 -12.45 -7.92
N ILE A 263 20.11 -12.99 -6.75
CA ILE A 263 19.50 -12.24 -5.63
C ILE A 263 20.48 -11.29 -4.91
N GLY A 264 21.66 -11.07 -5.48
CA GLY A 264 22.64 -10.07 -5.08
C GLY A 264 23.69 -9.92 -6.18
N SER A 265 24.13 -8.70 -6.46
CA SER A 265 25.17 -8.41 -7.46
C SER A 265 26.58 -8.80 -7.02
N MET A 266 26.77 -9.10 -5.73
CA MET A 266 28.06 -9.32 -5.08
C MET A 266 28.03 -10.54 -4.15
N PRO A 267 28.82 -11.60 -4.41
CA PRO A 267 29.73 -11.74 -5.56
C PRO A 267 28.98 -12.05 -6.87
N PRO A 268 29.56 -11.72 -8.03
CA PRO A 268 28.90 -11.88 -9.33
C PRO A 268 28.69 -13.35 -9.76
N TRP A 269 29.31 -14.30 -9.06
CA TRP A 269 29.16 -15.75 -9.29
C TRP A 269 28.14 -16.40 -8.33
N ILE A 270 27.31 -15.63 -7.64
CA ILE A 270 26.22 -16.21 -6.85
C ILE A 270 25.24 -16.94 -7.78
N GLU A 271 24.84 -18.15 -7.39
CA GLU A 271 23.89 -18.95 -8.17
C GLU A 271 22.51 -18.26 -8.21
N PRO A 272 21.90 -18.09 -9.40
CA PRO A 272 20.55 -17.58 -9.53
C PRO A 272 19.52 -18.45 -8.78
N ARG A 273 18.45 -17.83 -8.31
CA ARG A 273 17.35 -18.48 -7.59
C ARG A 273 16.00 -18.17 -8.25
N SER A 274 15.08 -19.12 -8.18
CA SER A 274 13.68 -18.97 -8.60
C SER A 274 12.75 -19.83 -7.70
N PRO A 275 11.47 -19.46 -7.58
CA PRO A 275 10.86 -18.21 -8.05
C PRO A 275 11.33 -17.00 -7.21
N PHE A 276 11.30 -15.79 -7.78
CA PHE A 276 11.74 -14.55 -7.14
C PHE A 276 10.58 -13.59 -6.88
N GLY A 277 10.42 -13.14 -5.63
CA GLY A 277 9.39 -12.19 -5.23
C GLY A 277 9.78 -10.73 -5.51
N MET A 278 9.05 -10.08 -6.40
CA MET A 278 9.25 -8.67 -6.75
C MET A 278 8.76 -7.77 -5.62
N HIS A 279 9.60 -6.90 -5.10
CA HIS A 279 9.27 -5.99 -3.98
C HIS A 279 8.40 -4.81 -4.41
N HIS A 280 7.47 -5.04 -5.33
CA HIS A 280 6.53 -4.06 -5.87
C HIS A 280 5.70 -3.39 -4.77
N LEU A 281 5.20 -4.17 -3.80
CA LEU A 281 4.51 -3.71 -2.59
C LEU A 281 3.39 -2.68 -2.91
N ALA A 282 2.76 -2.85 -4.08
CA ALA A 282 1.80 -1.90 -4.60
C ALA A 282 0.45 -2.06 -3.89
N GLY A 283 -0.11 -0.93 -3.45
CA GLY A 283 -1.50 -0.81 -3.01
C GLY A 283 -2.29 0.11 -3.93
N ALA A 284 -3.49 0.49 -3.51
CA ALA A 284 -4.41 1.30 -4.31
C ALA A 284 -4.21 2.83 -4.22
N ASN A 285 -3.24 3.35 -3.44
CA ASN A 285 -3.15 4.78 -3.13
C ASN A 285 -2.40 5.61 -4.20
N VAL A 286 -2.91 5.61 -5.42
CA VAL A 286 -2.36 6.38 -6.56
C VAL A 286 -2.26 7.87 -6.24
N PHE A 287 -3.23 8.41 -5.49
CA PHE A 287 -3.26 9.83 -5.12
C PHE A 287 -2.06 10.22 -4.25
N MET A 288 -1.79 9.47 -3.18
CA MET A 288 -0.64 9.76 -2.33
C MET A 288 0.68 9.57 -3.05
N LEU A 289 0.81 8.53 -3.89
CA LEU A 289 2.01 8.34 -4.71
C LEU A 289 2.28 9.55 -5.63
N LYS A 290 1.23 10.17 -6.18
CA LYS A 290 1.35 11.40 -6.98
C LYS A 290 1.74 12.61 -6.12
N ILE A 291 1.23 12.74 -4.89
CA ILE A 291 1.67 13.76 -3.94
C ILE A 291 3.16 13.59 -3.62
N LEU A 292 3.59 12.38 -3.26
CA LEU A 292 4.99 12.06 -2.95
C LEU A 292 5.90 12.41 -4.14
N LYS A 293 5.56 11.93 -5.34
CA LYS A 293 6.30 12.24 -6.59
C LYS A 293 6.44 13.74 -6.83
N ASN A 294 5.39 14.52 -6.60
CA ASN A 294 5.39 15.96 -6.84
C ASN A 294 6.12 16.77 -5.76
N ASN A 295 6.51 16.14 -4.65
CA ASN A 295 7.12 16.80 -3.48
C ASN A 295 8.39 16.10 -2.99
N ILE A 296 9.13 15.43 -3.90
CA ILE A 296 10.33 14.63 -3.58
C ILE A 296 11.35 15.40 -2.71
N GLU A 297 11.76 16.60 -3.16
CA GLU A 297 12.75 17.39 -2.43
C GLU A 297 12.22 17.87 -1.07
N THR A 298 11.01 18.41 -1.04
CA THR A 298 10.36 18.93 0.18
C THR A 298 10.21 17.86 1.27
N LEU A 299 9.89 16.63 0.86
CA LEU A 299 9.68 15.51 1.77
C LEU A 299 10.96 14.69 2.03
N GLY A 300 12.09 15.03 1.39
CA GLY A 300 13.34 14.30 1.50
C GLY A 300 13.21 12.84 1.05
N LEU A 301 12.52 12.60 -0.07
CA LEU A 301 12.30 11.25 -0.58
C LEU A 301 13.53 10.74 -1.33
N THR A 302 13.76 9.44 -1.22
CA THR A 302 14.92 8.79 -1.86
C THR A 302 14.59 8.33 -3.28
N ALA A 303 13.32 8.11 -3.60
CA ALA A 303 12.85 7.73 -4.92
C ALA A 303 12.79 8.92 -5.88
N ASP A 304 13.28 8.72 -7.10
CA ASP A 304 13.13 9.68 -8.20
C ASP A 304 11.76 9.57 -8.91
N PRO A 305 11.43 10.48 -9.84
CA PRO A 305 10.18 10.44 -10.58
C PRO A 305 9.92 9.14 -11.36
N ILE A 306 10.95 8.48 -11.89
CA ILE A 306 10.83 7.25 -12.68
C ILE A 306 10.43 6.08 -11.77
N HIS A 307 11.02 5.99 -10.58
CA HIS A 307 10.61 5.00 -9.58
C HIS A 307 9.15 5.15 -9.19
N PHE A 308 8.68 6.39 -8.98
CA PHE A 308 7.27 6.65 -8.69
C PHE A 308 6.36 6.34 -9.87
N ASP A 309 6.77 6.65 -11.11
CA ASP A 309 5.98 6.33 -12.30
C ASP A 309 5.75 4.82 -12.43
N SER A 310 6.77 4.00 -12.14
CA SER A 310 6.63 2.54 -12.10
C SER A 310 5.62 2.08 -11.04
N THR A 311 5.74 2.58 -9.80
CA THR A 311 4.84 2.19 -8.71
C THR A 311 3.41 2.70 -8.90
N ILE A 312 3.23 3.91 -9.47
CA ILE A 312 1.92 4.44 -9.87
C ILE A 312 1.29 3.55 -10.95
N ALA A 313 2.04 3.16 -11.98
CA ALA A 313 1.54 2.27 -13.03
C ALA A 313 1.12 0.89 -12.48
N ARG A 314 1.84 0.35 -11.49
CA ARG A 314 1.45 -0.88 -10.78
C ARG A 314 0.17 -0.70 -9.97
N ALA A 315 0.04 0.40 -9.24
CA ALA A 315 -1.15 0.73 -8.47
C ALA A 315 -2.39 0.95 -9.36
N GLU A 316 -2.25 1.68 -10.47
CA GLU A 316 -3.32 1.90 -11.45
C GLU A 316 -3.78 0.59 -12.10
N ARG A 317 -2.83 -0.29 -12.46
CA ARG A 317 -3.14 -1.63 -13.00
C ARG A 317 -3.91 -2.48 -11.99
N LEU A 318 -3.47 -2.51 -10.73
CA LEU A 318 -4.15 -3.27 -9.67
C LEU A 318 -5.59 -2.80 -9.49
N LEU A 319 -5.83 -1.48 -9.51
CA LEU A 319 -7.17 -0.90 -9.45
C LEU A 319 -8.03 -1.28 -10.67
N GLN A 320 -7.44 -1.29 -11.86
CA GLN A 320 -8.15 -1.53 -13.13
C GLN A 320 -8.45 -3.00 -13.38
N THR A 321 -7.60 -3.93 -12.93
CA THR A 321 -7.66 -5.33 -13.38
C THR A 321 -7.74 -6.36 -12.26
N ALA A 322 -7.48 -5.98 -11.01
CA ALA A 322 -7.34 -6.94 -9.90
C ALA A 322 -8.11 -6.56 -8.63
N SER A 323 -8.88 -5.47 -8.65
CA SER A 323 -9.64 -5.00 -7.46
C SER A 323 -11.11 -5.39 -7.52
N VAL A 324 -11.84 -4.90 -8.53
CA VAL A 324 -13.26 -5.17 -8.72
C VAL A 324 -13.51 -5.44 -10.20
N PHE A 325 -14.17 -6.55 -10.49
CA PHE A 325 -14.79 -6.77 -11.79
C PHE A 325 -16.17 -6.12 -11.78
N MET A 326 -16.49 -5.37 -12.85
CA MET A 326 -17.76 -4.69 -13.01
C MET A 326 -18.36 -5.00 -14.37
N GLU A 327 -19.66 -5.30 -14.39
CA GLU A 327 -20.44 -5.55 -15.59
C GLU A 327 -21.79 -4.82 -15.49
N VAL A 328 -22.25 -4.25 -16.61
CA VAL A 328 -23.51 -3.50 -16.69
C VAL A 328 -24.38 -4.14 -17.75
N ASN A 329 -25.55 -4.62 -17.35
CA ASN A 329 -26.47 -5.39 -18.19
C ASN A 329 -27.83 -4.69 -18.28
N GLU A 330 -28.31 -4.45 -19.50
CA GLU A 330 -29.73 -4.12 -19.71
C GLU A 330 -30.56 -5.38 -19.50
N VAL A 331 -31.42 -5.34 -18.49
CA VAL A 331 -32.32 -6.44 -18.12
C VAL A 331 -33.59 -6.38 -18.96
N GLU A 332 -34.22 -5.20 -18.98
CA GLU A 332 -35.46 -4.95 -19.68
C GLU A 332 -35.57 -3.47 -20.02
N ARG A 333 -36.22 -3.17 -21.14
CA ARG A 333 -36.60 -1.81 -21.51
C ARG A 333 -38.07 -1.78 -21.88
N THR A 334 -38.84 -0.99 -21.14
CA THR A 334 -40.23 -0.67 -21.45
C THR A 334 -40.28 0.63 -22.26
N THR A 335 -41.49 1.17 -22.48
CA THR A 335 -41.65 2.47 -23.13
C THR A 335 -41.16 3.65 -22.29
N ASP A 336 -41.08 3.49 -20.96
CA ASP A 336 -40.80 4.58 -20.00
C ASP A 336 -39.68 4.26 -19.00
N THR A 337 -39.21 3.01 -18.96
CA THR A 337 -38.27 2.55 -17.93
C THR A 337 -37.18 1.66 -18.54
N LEU A 338 -35.94 1.87 -18.10
CA LEU A 338 -34.81 1.01 -18.38
C LEU A 338 -34.38 0.32 -17.07
N PHE A 339 -34.37 -1.00 -17.06
CA PHE A 339 -33.88 -1.81 -15.96
C PHE A 339 -32.44 -2.22 -16.26
N VAL A 340 -31.52 -1.88 -15.36
CA VAL A 340 -30.08 -2.15 -15.49
C VAL A 340 -29.60 -2.88 -14.25
N ASP A 341 -28.91 -4.00 -14.46
CA ASP A 341 -28.13 -4.66 -13.42
C ASP A 341 -26.69 -4.16 -13.47
N VAL A 342 -26.16 -3.73 -12.33
CA VAL A 342 -24.73 -3.45 -12.14
C VAL A 342 -24.15 -4.56 -11.26
N ILE A 343 -23.40 -5.45 -11.88
CA ILE A 343 -22.77 -6.59 -11.21
C ILE A 343 -21.37 -6.16 -10.77
N LEU A 344 -21.09 -6.29 -9.47
CA LEU A 344 -19.77 -6.07 -8.90
C LEU A 344 -19.25 -7.36 -8.27
N GLN A 345 -18.04 -7.76 -8.65
CA GLN A 345 -17.34 -8.87 -8.02
C GLN A 345 -16.03 -8.35 -7.42
N ASN A 346 -15.89 -8.50 -6.10
CA ASN A 346 -14.63 -8.24 -5.43
C ASN A 346 -13.61 -9.31 -5.83
N MET A 347 -12.51 -8.88 -6.45
CA MET A 347 -11.42 -9.75 -6.90
C MET A 347 -10.27 -9.79 -5.89
N ALA A 348 -10.33 -8.97 -4.84
CA ALA A 348 -9.33 -8.96 -3.79
C ALA A 348 -9.63 -10.04 -2.74
N GLY A 349 -8.57 -10.60 -2.17
CA GLY A 349 -8.66 -11.57 -1.08
C GLY A 349 -9.03 -10.98 0.27
N HIS A 350 -9.55 -9.75 0.34
CA HIS A 350 -9.97 -9.03 1.55
C HIS A 350 -11.16 -8.13 1.18
N LYS A 351 -11.73 -7.35 2.12
CA LYS A 351 -12.81 -6.40 1.81
C LYS A 351 -12.35 -5.39 0.75
N PHE A 352 -13.26 -4.90 -0.09
CA PHE A 352 -12.97 -3.77 -0.98
C PHE A 352 -13.93 -2.60 -0.70
N PRO A 353 -13.41 -1.38 -0.44
CA PRO A 353 -12.02 -1.07 -0.09
C PRO A 353 -11.67 -1.61 1.32
N THR A 354 -10.41 -2.00 1.52
CA THR A 354 -9.85 -2.40 2.84
C THR A 354 -8.97 -1.30 3.45
N GLY A 355 -8.63 -1.47 4.73
CA GLY A 355 -7.65 -0.69 5.46
C GLY A 355 -8.25 0.48 6.21
N PHE A 356 -7.67 1.67 6.03
CA PHE A 356 -8.08 2.88 6.74
C PHE A 356 -9.59 3.15 6.55
N PRO A 357 -10.37 3.32 7.63
CA PRO A 357 -11.83 3.32 7.58
C PRO A 357 -12.45 4.47 6.78
N SER A 358 -11.70 5.53 6.47
CA SER A 358 -12.21 6.63 5.64
C SER A 358 -12.24 6.31 4.13
N ARG A 359 -11.72 5.16 3.70
CA ARG A 359 -11.73 4.77 2.29
C ARG A 359 -13.15 4.44 1.84
N ARG A 360 -13.63 5.15 0.82
CA ARG A 360 -14.93 4.95 0.20
C ARG A 360 -14.77 4.47 -1.24
N ALA A 361 -15.70 3.64 -1.69
CA ALA A 361 -15.92 3.32 -3.09
C ALA A 361 -17.42 3.49 -3.36
N PHE A 362 -17.75 4.00 -4.54
CA PHE A 362 -19.12 4.21 -4.99
C PHE A 362 -19.15 4.00 -6.51
N ILE A 363 -20.35 3.82 -7.05
CA ILE A 363 -20.58 3.66 -8.49
C ILE A 363 -21.12 5.00 -9.02
N GLU A 364 -20.54 5.47 -10.13
CA GLU A 364 -21.13 6.55 -10.92
C GLU A 364 -21.83 5.90 -12.14
N LEU A 365 -23.15 6.00 -12.21
CA LEU A 365 -23.96 5.47 -13.32
C LEU A 365 -24.64 6.63 -14.04
N GLU A 366 -24.28 6.83 -15.31
CA GLU A 366 -24.87 7.85 -16.18
C GLU A 366 -25.58 7.19 -17.37
N VAL A 367 -26.87 7.52 -17.55
CA VAL A 367 -27.66 7.12 -18.71
C VAL A 367 -27.87 8.34 -19.59
N THR A 368 -27.48 8.25 -20.86
CA THR A 368 -27.61 9.31 -21.86
C THR A 368 -28.46 8.87 -23.04
N ASP A 369 -29.12 9.83 -23.69
CA ASP A 369 -29.79 9.60 -24.98
C ASP A 369 -28.79 9.66 -26.15
N GLN A 370 -29.29 9.44 -27.39
CA GLN A 370 -28.45 9.49 -28.60
C GLN A 370 -27.85 10.86 -28.91
N SER A 371 -28.39 11.93 -28.32
CA SER A 371 -27.87 13.30 -28.45
C SER A 371 -26.82 13.64 -27.39
N GLY A 372 -26.61 12.74 -26.41
CA GLY A 372 -25.74 12.96 -25.26
C GLY A 372 -26.43 13.70 -24.11
N THR A 373 -27.76 13.81 -24.12
CA THR A 373 -28.51 14.40 -23.01
C THR A 373 -28.62 13.38 -21.88
N THR A 374 -28.17 13.74 -20.68
CA THR A 374 -28.27 12.92 -19.47
C THR A 374 -29.74 12.74 -19.07
N LEU A 375 -30.18 11.48 -19.00
CA LEU A 375 -31.53 11.07 -18.60
C LEU A 375 -31.57 10.65 -17.12
N PHE A 376 -30.47 10.08 -16.62
CA PHE A 376 -30.30 9.64 -15.25
C PHE A 376 -28.82 9.71 -14.88
N HIS A 377 -28.50 10.15 -13.66
CA HIS A 377 -27.12 10.20 -13.18
C HIS A 377 -27.08 10.02 -11.66
N SER A 378 -26.58 8.87 -11.22
CA SER A 378 -26.33 8.58 -9.80
C SER A 378 -24.83 8.48 -9.55
N GLY A 379 -24.40 8.83 -8.33
CA GLY A 379 -22.99 8.80 -7.92
C GLY A 379 -22.14 9.90 -8.57
N ALA A 380 -22.78 10.97 -9.02
CA ALA A 380 -22.12 12.12 -9.61
C ALA A 380 -21.22 12.83 -8.58
N MET A 381 -20.06 13.29 -9.04
CA MET A 381 -19.16 14.14 -8.24
C MET A 381 -19.07 15.56 -8.80
N ASP A 382 -18.78 16.52 -7.92
CA ASP A 382 -18.32 17.86 -8.30
C ASP A 382 -16.82 17.90 -8.66
N ASP A 383 -16.34 19.11 -8.98
CA ASP A 383 -14.93 19.37 -9.32
C ASP A 383 -13.99 19.23 -8.10
N ASP A 384 -14.53 19.21 -6.89
CA ASP A 384 -13.82 19.01 -5.61
C ASP A 384 -13.83 17.53 -5.17
N PHE A 385 -14.30 16.62 -6.04
CA PHE A 385 -14.43 15.19 -5.80
C PHE A 385 -15.37 14.81 -4.65
N GLN A 386 -16.33 15.68 -4.33
CA GLN A 386 -17.42 15.36 -3.41
C GLN A 386 -18.59 14.74 -4.19
N LEU A 387 -19.25 13.76 -3.59
CA LEU A 387 -20.50 13.22 -4.13
C LEU A 387 -21.59 14.29 -4.01
N LEU A 388 -22.31 14.56 -5.11
CA LEU A 388 -23.37 15.57 -5.12
C LEU A 388 -24.54 15.22 -4.18
N SER A 389 -24.70 13.93 -3.86
CA SER A 389 -25.72 13.40 -2.94
C SER A 389 -25.21 13.17 -1.51
N ASP A 390 -24.02 13.65 -1.14
CA ASP A 390 -23.48 13.53 0.21
C ASP A 390 -24.06 14.62 1.14
N ASP A 391 -25.36 14.54 1.46
CA ASP A 391 -26.07 15.49 2.31
C ASP A 391 -26.40 14.95 3.72
N GLU A 392 -26.29 13.64 3.93
CA GLU A 392 -26.53 12.96 5.20
C GLU A 392 -25.24 12.52 5.90
N SER A 393 -25.33 12.37 7.24
CA SER A 393 -24.21 11.83 8.05
C SER A 393 -23.87 10.37 7.73
N PHE A 394 -24.77 9.64 7.09
CA PHE A 394 -24.58 8.29 6.59
C PHE A 394 -25.43 8.10 5.32
N GLN A 395 -24.98 7.26 4.39
CA GLN A 395 -25.75 6.93 3.19
C GLN A 395 -26.55 5.65 3.44
N PRO A 396 -27.88 5.64 3.17
CA PRO A 396 -28.68 4.43 3.31
C PRO A 396 -28.28 3.38 2.26
N HIS A 397 -28.31 2.11 2.63
CA HIS A 397 -28.06 1.04 1.67
C HIS A 397 -29.26 0.86 0.74
N HIS A 398 -29.01 0.95 -0.57
CA HIS A 398 -30.01 0.74 -1.60
C HIS A 398 -29.82 -0.63 -2.28
N ASN A 399 -30.86 -1.48 -2.23
CA ASN A 399 -30.92 -2.68 -3.06
C ASN A 399 -31.26 -2.36 -4.52
N VAL A 400 -31.98 -1.26 -4.75
CA VAL A 400 -32.37 -0.76 -6.06
C VAL A 400 -32.32 0.77 -6.05
N ILE A 401 -31.74 1.34 -7.10
CA ILE A 401 -31.60 2.79 -7.32
C ILE A 401 -32.63 3.22 -8.37
N HIS A 402 -33.49 4.18 -8.02
CA HIS A 402 -34.54 4.72 -8.88
C HIS A 402 -34.55 6.26 -8.95
N GLN A 403 -33.72 6.93 -8.16
CA GLN A 403 -33.57 8.38 -8.09
C GLN A 403 -32.08 8.73 -8.23
N ASN A 404 -31.77 9.92 -8.77
CA ASN A 404 -30.40 10.35 -9.02
C ASN A 404 -29.58 10.49 -7.71
N GLU A 405 -30.26 10.83 -6.62
CA GLU A 405 -29.65 11.12 -5.32
C GLU A 405 -29.29 9.84 -4.54
N GLN A 406 -29.78 8.67 -4.97
CA GLN A 406 -29.50 7.38 -4.31
C GLN A 406 -28.16 6.84 -4.80
N VAL A 407 -27.22 6.53 -3.87
CA VAL A 407 -25.84 6.08 -4.16
C VAL A 407 -25.43 4.88 -3.32
#